data_AF-A0A0F9M698-F1
#
_entry.id   AF-A0A0F9M698-F1
#
_cell.length_a   1.000
_cell.length_b   1.000
_cell.length_c   1.000
_cell.angle_alpha   90.00
_cell.angle_beta   90.00
_cell.angle_gamma   90.00
#
_symmetry.space_group_name_H-M   'P 1'
#
loop_
_entity.id
_entity.type
_entity.pdbx_description
1 polymer ?
#
loop_
_entity_poly.entity_id
_entity_poly.type
_entity_poly.pdbx_seq_one_letter_code
_entity_poly.pdbx_strand_id
1 'polypeptide(L)' 'MICRCEEITEQEIRDAIRKFDLRTVDEVKRLTRAGMGLCQGRTCTPLLTKIIAEETNKKVNELLPPSK' A
#
# COMPACT_ATOMS: atom_id res chain seq x y z
N MET A 1 -4.66 -9.66 -8.02
CA MET A 1 -5.28 -8.35 -7.69
C MET A 1 -5.20 -8.13 -6.19
N ILE A 2 -4.74 -6.96 -5.75
CA ILE A 2 -4.54 -6.63 -4.32
C ILE A 2 -5.75 -5.89 -3.76
N CYS A 3 -6.21 -4.82 -4.42
CA CYS A 3 -7.41 -4.10 -4.02
C CYS A 3 -8.57 -4.46 -4.94
N ARG A 4 -9.56 -5.20 -4.44
CA ARG A 4 -10.75 -5.55 -5.25
C ARG A 4 -11.72 -4.38 -5.43
N CYS A 5 -11.77 -3.43 -4.49
CA CYS A 5 -12.71 -2.31 -4.59
C CYS A 5 -12.31 -1.27 -5.62
N GLU A 6 -11.01 -1.02 -5.77
CA GLU A 6 -10.46 -0.07 -6.74
C GLU A 6 -9.75 -0.79 -7.90
N GLU A 7 -9.92 -2.11 -7.99
CA GLU A 7 -9.36 -2.98 -9.05
C GLU A 7 -7.84 -2.91 -9.26
N ILE A 8 -7.07 -2.60 -8.20
CA ILE A 8 -5.62 -2.43 -8.26
C ILE A 8 -4.87 -3.76 -8.10
N THR A 9 -3.91 -4.02 -8.99
CA THR A 9 -3.03 -5.19 -8.98
C THR A 9 -1.76 -4.97 -8.15
N GLU A 10 -1.05 -6.08 -7.85
CA GLU A 10 0.23 -6.01 -7.14
C GLU A 10 1.31 -5.31 -7.97
N GLN A 11 1.32 -5.58 -9.28
CA GLN A 11 2.29 -5.00 -10.21
C GLN A 11 2.18 -3.47 -10.21
N GLU A 12 0.96 -2.93 -10.31
CA GLU A 12 0.73 -1.48 -10.26
C GLU A 12 1.22 -0.84 -8.96
N ILE A 13 1.06 -1.53 -7.82
CA ILE A 13 1.57 -1.05 -6.53
C ILE A 13 3.10 -1.04 -6.53
N ARG A 14 3.75 -2.12 -6.96
CA ARG A 14 5.23 -2.20 -7.01
C ARG A 14 5.80 -1.17 -7.99
N ASP A 15 5.19 -1.00 -9.15
CA ASP A 15 5.59 0.00 -10.13
C ASP A 15 5.44 1.42 -9.59
N ALA A 16 4.34 1.71 -8.89
CA ALA A 16 4.14 2.98 -8.22
C ALA A 16 5.21 3.25 -7.15
N ILE A 17 5.51 2.26 -6.31
CA ILE A 17 6.54 2.36 -5.28
C ILE A 17 7.90 2.68 -5.90
N ARG A 18 8.31 1.93 -6.93
CA ARG A 18 9.62 2.11 -7.59
C ARG A 18 9.71 3.43 -8.36
N LYS A 19 8.63 3.82 -9.05
CA LYS A 19 8.60 5.02 -9.90
C LYS A 19 8.58 6.31 -9.09
N PHE A 20 7.92 6.31 -7.93
CA PHE A 20 7.71 7.51 -7.12
C PHE A 20 8.39 7.47 -5.74
N ASP A 21 9.22 6.45 -5.48
CA ASP A 21 9.91 6.24 -4.19
C ASP A 21 8.96 6.31 -2.98
N LEU A 22 7.81 5.64 -3.09
CA LEU A 22 6.78 5.63 -2.04
C LEU A 22 7.23 4.72 -0.89
N ARG A 23 7.13 5.22 0.35
CA ARG A 23 7.69 4.53 1.52
C ARG A 23 6.71 4.30 2.65
N THR A 24 5.45 4.68 2.47
CA THR A 24 4.41 4.52 3.48
C THR A 24 3.11 4.04 2.86
N VAL A 25 2.25 3.43 3.68
CA VAL A 25 0.92 2.98 3.24
C VAL A 25 0.06 4.17 2.79
N ASP A 26 0.16 5.32 3.45
CA ASP A 26 -0.63 6.51 3.10
C ASP A 26 -0.21 7.10 1.75
N GLU A 27 1.08 7.12 1.42
CA GLU A 27 1.57 7.53 0.11
C GLU A 27 1.04 6.62 -1.00
N VAL A 28 1.12 5.31 -0.82
CA VAL A 28 0.59 4.34 -1.77
C VAL A 28 -0.92 4.47 -1.92
N LYS A 29 -1.66 4.64 -0.82
CA LYS A 29 -3.10 4.90 -0.84
C LYS A 29 -3.44 6.17 -1.61
N ARG A 30 -2.74 7.27 -1.36
CA ARG A 30 -3.01 8.56 -2.02
C ARG A 30 -2.76 8.51 -3.53
N LEU A 31 -1.73 7.80 -3.96
CA LEU A 31 -1.37 7.72 -5.37
C LEU A 31 -2.21 6.67 -6.13
N THR A 32 -2.30 5.46 -5.60
CA THR A 32 -2.93 4.31 -6.30
C THR A 32 -4.41 4.13 -5.96
N ARG A 33 -4.91 4.83 -4.93
CA ARG A 33 -6.23 4.62 -4.31
C ARG A 33 -6.44 3.26 -3.66
N ALA A 34 -5.48 2.35 -3.71
CA ALA A 34 -5.62 1.01 -3.13
C ALA A 34 -5.98 1.08 -1.63
N GLY A 35 -7.18 0.62 -1.27
CA GLY A 35 -7.69 0.68 0.10
C GLY A 35 -8.55 1.90 0.44
N MET A 36 -8.87 2.76 -0.54
CA MET A 36 -9.81 3.87 -0.41
C MET A 36 -11.24 3.56 -0.89
N GLY A 37 -11.47 2.37 -1.46
CA GLY A 37 -12.82 1.95 -1.90
C GLY A 37 -13.74 1.52 -0.76
N LEU A 38 -14.91 0.94 -1.07
CA LEU A 38 -15.95 0.60 -0.07
C LEU A 38 -15.45 -0.20 1.14
N CYS A 39 -14.47 -1.10 0.95
CA CYS A 39 -13.92 -1.89 2.05
C CYS A 39 -12.99 -1.10 2.99
N GLN A 40 -12.66 0.16 2.67
CA GLN A 40 -11.78 1.05 3.43
C GLN A 40 -10.45 0.38 3.82
N GLY A 41 -9.91 -0.43 2.90
CA GLY A 41 -8.61 -1.07 3.06
C GLY A 41 -8.59 -2.25 4.03
N ARG A 42 -9.72 -2.70 4.57
CA ARG A 42 -9.78 -3.83 5.53
C ARG A 42 -9.11 -5.09 5.04
N THR A 43 -9.16 -5.35 3.73
CA THR A 43 -8.63 -6.58 3.13
C THR A 43 -7.24 -6.38 2.52
N CYS A 44 -6.99 -5.23 1.88
CA CYS A 44 -5.76 -5.00 1.12
C CYS A 44 -4.67 -4.29 1.93
N THR A 45 -4.98 -3.58 3.02
CA THR A 45 -3.97 -2.85 3.81
C THR A 45 -2.86 -3.77 4.33
N PRO A 46 -3.12 -4.96 4.91
CA PRO A 46 -2.05 -5.86 5.35
C PRO A 46 -1.14 -6.32 4.22
N LEU A 47 -1.71 -6.54 3.03
CA LEU A 47 -0.96 -6.91 1.82
C LEU A 47 -0.11 -5.74 1.30
N LEU A 48 -0.68 -4.53 1.27
CA LEU A 48 0.02 -3.30 0.90
C LEU A 48 1.25 -3.09 1.79
N THR A 49 1.08 -3.17 3.11
CA THR A 49 2.16 -3.00 4.07
C THR A 49 3.29 -4.02 3.84
N LYS A 50 2.94 -5.27 3.53
CA LYS A 50 3.94 -6.31 3.21
C LYS A 50 4.71 -5.98 1.93
N ILE A 51 4.03 -5.62 0.86
CA ILE A 51 4.65 -5.25 -0.42
C ILE A 51 5.59 -4.06 -0.23
N ILE A 52 5.16 -3.02 0.50
CA ILE A 52 6.00 -1.84 0.76
C ILE A 52 7.22 -2.21 1.60
N ALA A 53 7.08 -3.06 2.62
CA ALA A 53 8.20 -3.54 3.42
C ALA A 53 9.23 -4.30 2.56
N GLU A 54 8.76 -5.15 1.64
CA GLU A 54 9.62 -5.89 0.70
C GLU A 54 10.35 -4.95 -0.27
N GLU A 55 9.66 -3.96 -0.84
CA GLU A 55 10.24 -3.03 -1.82
C GLU A 55 11.19 -1.99 -1.19
N THR A 56 10.93 -1.58 0.06
CA THR A 56 11.70 -0.51 0.72
C THR A 56 12.70 -1.01 1.75
N ASN A 57 12.70 -2.31 2.05
CA ASN A 57 13.53 -2.95 3.07
C ASN A 57 13.38 -2.31 4.47
N LYS A 58 12.19 -1.78 4.75
CA LYS A 58 11.85 -1.14 6.04
C LYS A 58 11.04 -2.07 6.91
N LYS A 59 11.15 -1.88 8.23
CA LYS A 59 10.30 -2.59 9.20
C LYS A 59 8.87 -2.08 9.10
N VAL A 60 7.91 -2.99 9.22
CA VAL A 60 6.46 -2.71 9.18
C VAL A 60 6.05 -1.55 10.11
N ASN A 61 6.67 -1.43 11.28
CA ASN A 61 6.41 -0.36 12.25
C ASN A 61 6.74 1.06 11.74
N GLU A 62 7.57 1.19 10.70
CA GLU A 62 7.92 2.48 10.10
C GLU A 62 7.00 2.87 8.93
N LEU A 63 6.13 1.95 8.49
CA LEU A 63 5.31 2.09 7.28
C LEU A 63 3.86 2.51 7.57
N LEU A 64 3.44 2.33 8.82
CA LEU A 64 2.09 2.64 9.31
C LEU A 64 2.17 3.86 10.22
N PRO A 65 1.14 4.72 10.24
CA PRO A 65 1.06 5.79 11.24
C PRO A 65 1.10 5.17 12.65
N PRO A 66 1.76 5.84 13.63
CA PRO A 66 1.81 5.34 14.98
C PRO A 66 0.39 5.17 15.51
N SER A 67 0.03 3.94 15.87
CA SER A 67 -1.23 3.63 16.53
C SER A 67 -1.27 4.42 17.84
N LYS A 68 -2.12 5.45 17.88
CA LYS A 68 -2.39 6.25 19.08
C LYS A 68 -3.25 5.45 20.07
#